data_AF-A0A0P9P003-F1
#
_entry.id   AF-A0A0P9P003-F1
#
_cell.length_a   1.000
_cell.length_b   1.000
_cell.length_c   1.000
_cell.angle_alpha   90.00
_cell.angle_beta   90.00
_cell.angle_gamma   90.00
#
_symmetry.space_group_name_H-M   'P 1'
#
loop_
_entity.id
_entity.type
_entity.pdbx_description
1 polymer ?
#
loop_
_entity_poly.entity_id
_entity_poly.type
_entity_poly.pdbx_seq_one_letter_code
_entity_poly.pdbx_strand_id
1 'polypeptide(L)' 'RDIEVEFVTKMLACGTSILGVKHYTCGNDSCPHVKYLCNTCSCRACPSCGKKATDQWIANQQHRLGVAARV' A
#
# COMPACT_ATOMS: atom_id res chain seq x y z
N ARG A 1 -24.95 10.55 -1.46
CA ARG A 1 -24.50 9.63 -0.39
C ARG A 1 -23.69 8.46 -0.96
N ASP A 2 -23.73 8.26 -2.27
CA ASP A 2 -23.07 7.18 -3.01
C ASP A 2 -21.54 7.25 -2.98
N ILE A 3 -20.97 8.45 -2.99
CA ILE A 3 -19.52 8.65 -2.93
C ILE A 3 -18.94 8.08 -1.64
N GLU A 4 -19.59 8.31 -0.50
CA GLU A 4 -19.16 7.75 0.79
C GLU A 4 -19.17 6.22 0.76
N VAL A 5 -20.21 5.63 0.19
CA VAL A 5 -20.33 4.17 0.05
C VAL A 5 -19.25 3.63 -0.88
N GLU A 6 -18.95 4.30 -1.99
CA GLU A 6 -17.88 3.93 -2.91
C GLU A 6 -16.51 3.94 -2.20
N PHE A 7 -16.21 5.02 -1.47
CA PHE A 7 -14.95 5.12 -0.74
C PHE A 7 -14.83 4.08 0.36
N VAL A 8 -15.88 3.86 1.15
CA VAL A 8 -15.89 2.84 2.20
C VAL A 8 -15.72 1.44 1.60
N THR A 9 -16.44 1.12 0.53
CA THR A 9 -16.30 -0.15 -0.19
C THR A 9 -14.87 -0.36 -0.68
N LYS A 10 -14.27 0.66 -1.31
CA LYS A 10 -12.90 0.60 -1.80
C LYS A 10 -11.88 0.44 -0.65
N MET A 11 -12.12 1.09 0.48
CA MET A 11 -11.29 0.94 1.68
C MET A 11 -11.37 -0.47 2.27
N LEU A 12 -12.57 -1.06 2.33
CA LEU A 12 -12.78 -2.43 2.83
C LEU A 12 -12.15 -3.48 1.91
N ALA A 13 -12.11 -3.23 0.59
CA ALA A 13 -11.46 -4.10 -0.37
C ALA A 13 -9.91 -3.98 -0.39
N CYS A 14 -9.33 -3.04 0.36
CA CYS A 14 -7.90 -2.76 0.32
C CYS A 14 -7.04 -3.97 0.72
N GLY A 15 -6.05 -4.33 -0.12
CA GLY A 15 -5.14 -5.44 0.16
C GLY A 15 -5.72 -6.83 -0.07
N THR A 16 -6.94 -6.90 -0.61
CA THR A 16 -7.57 -8.15 -1.03
C THR A 16 -7.43 -8.33 -2.55
N SER A 17 -7.71 -9.54 -3.04
CA SER A 17 -7.73 -9.84 -4.47
C SER A 17 -8.83 -9.10 -5.24
N ILE A 18 -9.82 -8.53 -4.54
CA ILE A 18 -10.94 -7.78 -5.13
C ILE A 18 -10.43 -6.56 -5.93
N LEU A 19 -9.36 -5.91 -5.47
CA LEU A 19 -8.74 -4.77 -6.17
C LEU A 19 -7.71 -5.18 -7.23
N GLY A 20 -7.60 -6.48 -7.50
CA GLY A 20 -6.61 -7.07 -8.40
C GLY A 20 -5.33 -7.48 -7.68
N VAL A 21 -4.61 -8.40 -8.32
CA VAL A 21 -3.38 -9.01 -7.81
C VAL A 21 -2.29 -8.94 -8.87
N LYS A 22 -1.07 -8.62 -8.45
CA LYS A 22 0.13 -8.70 -9.27
C LYS A 22 0.86 -10.00 -8.98
N HIS A 23 1.21 -10.72 -10.03
CA HIS A 23 1.96 -11.97 -9.96
C HIS A 23 3.41 -11.71 -10.30
N TYR A 24 4.30 -12.12 -9.41
CA TYR A 24 5.73 -12.00 -9.59
C TYR A 24 6.34 -13.40 -9.55
N THR A 25 7.07 -13.73 -10.61
CA THR A 25 7.89 -14.94 -10.70
C THR A 25 9.35 -14.56 -10.62
N CYS A 26 10.20 -15.51 -10.21
CA CYS A 26 11.64 -15.33 -10.32
C CYS A 26 12.04 -15.24 -11.81
N GLY A 27 13.11 -14.50 -12.10
CA GLY A 27 13.70 -14.48 -13.45
C GLY A 27 14.50 -15.74 -13.80
N ASN A 28 14.69 -16.65 -12.84
CA ASN A 28 15.24 -17.97 -13.10
C ASN A 28 14.08 -18.96 -13.35
N ASP A 29 14.00 -19.51 -14.55
CA ASP A 29 12.92 -20.43 -14.98
C ASP A 29 12.88 -21.74 -14.18
N SER A 30 13.98 -22.12 -13.54
CA SER A 30 14.04 -23.30 -12.67
C SER A 30 13.57 -23.04 -11.23
N CYS A 31 13.23 -21.79 -10.89
CA CYS A 31 12.87 -21.40 -9.55
C CYS A 31 11.33 -21.39 -9.38
N PRO A 32 10.76 -22.24 -8.51
CA PRO A 32 9.30 -22.32 -8.33
C PRO A 32 8.71 -21.17 -7.49
N HIS A 33 9.51 -20.18 -7.11
CA HIS A 33 9.05 -19.08 -6.28
C HIS A 33 8.09 -18.17 -7.04
N VAL A 34 6.89 -18.04 -6.49
CA VAL A 34 5.86 -17.10 -6.95
C VAL A 34 5.42 -16.24 -5.77
N LYS A 35 5.29 -14.94 -6.02
CA LYS A 35 4.76 -13.98 -5.05
C LYS A 35 3.54 -13.29 -5.61
N TYR A 36 2.47 -13.30 -4.84
CA TYR A 36 1.22 -12.60 -5.13
C TYR A 36 1.17 -11.33 -4.29
N LEU A 37 0.88 -10.19 -4.93
CA LEU A 37 0.72 -8.92 -4.25
C LEU A 37 -0.63 -8.30 -4.61
N CYS A 38 -1.53 -8.23 -3.63
CA CYS A 38 -2.81 -7.55 -3.79
C CYS A 38 -2.61 -6.04 -3.91
N ASN A 39 -3.42 -5.41 -4.77
CA ASN A 39 -3.42 -3.96 -4.91
C ASN A 39 -4.03 -3.28 -3.67
N THR A 40 -3.59 -2.05 -3.43
CA THR A 40 -4.09 -1.21 -2.35
C THR A 40 -5.09 -0.19 -2.88
N CYS A 41 -6.02 0.27 -2.02
CA CYS A 41 -7.01 1.27 -2.41
C CYS A 41 -6.41 2.67 -2.67
N SER A 42 -5.24 2.95 -2.11
CA SER A 42 -4.55 4.26 -2.15
C SER A 42 -5.37 5.43 -1.56
N CYS A 43 -6.40 5.12 -0.77
CA CYS A 43 -7.23 6.11 -0.08
C CYS A 43 -6.52 6.62 1.18
N ARG A 44 -6.59 7.93 1.44
CA ARG A 44 -6.01 8.55 2.64
C ARG A 44 -6.72 8.16 3.94
N ALA A 45 -8.02 7.88 3.88
CA ALA A 45 -8.82 7.45 5.03
C ALA A 45 -8.64 5.95 5.36
N CYS A 46 -8.01 5.17 4.48
CA CYS A 46 -7.72 3.77 4.76
C CYS A 46 -6.68 3.68 5.89
N PRO A 47 -6.94 2.88 6.96
CA PRO A 47 -6.00 2.75 8.08
C PRO A 47 -4.59 2.31 7.66
N SER A 48 -4.48 1.45 6.65
CA SER A 48 -3.19 0.95 6.16
C SER A 48 -2.52 1.91 5.17
N CYS A 49 -3.26 2.36 4.14
CA CYS A 49 -2.67 3.22 3.09
C CYS A 49 -2.38 4.62 3.61
N GLY A 50 -3.32 5.21 4.35
CA GLY A 50 -3.20 6.54 4.94
C GLY A 50 -2.06 6.61 5.95
N LYS A 51 -1.94 5.62 6.83
CA LYS A 51 -0.80 5.52 7.76
C LYS A 51 0.51 5.43 7.00
N LYS A 52 0.64 4.49 6.05
CA LYS A 52 1.85 4.33 5.24
C LYS A 52 2.26 5.63 4.54
N ALA A 53 1.32 6.34 3.92
CA ALA A 53 1.58 7.62 3.26
C ALA A 53 2.03 8.69 4.26
N THR A 54 1.45 8.71 5.46
CA THR A 54 1.83 9.63 6.54
C THR A 54 3.24 9.32 7.05
N ASP A 55 3.55 8.06 7.31
CA ASP A 55 4.88 7.63 7.76
C ASP A 55 5.95 7.97 6.71
N GLN A 56 5.66 7.75 5.42
CA GLN A 56 6.54 8.15 4.32
C GLN A 56 6.73 9.68 4.25
N TRP A 57 5.66 10.45 4.45
CA TRP A 57 5.76 11.91 4.50
C TRP A 57 6.63 12.38 5.66
N ILE A 58 6.48 11.80 6.86
CA ILE A 58 7.30 12.11 8.04
C ILE A 58 8.76 11.80 7.76
N ALA A 59 9.06 10.60 7.24
CA ALA A 59 10.42 10.20 6.88
C ALA A 59 11.06 11.16 5.86
N ASN A 60 10.28 11.61 4.86
CA ASN A 60 10.75 12.61 3.90
C ASN A 60 11.02 13.97 4.55
N GLN A 61 10.20 14.43 5.50
CA GLN A 61 10.48 15.67 6.22
C GLN A 61 11.74 15.55 7.07
N GLN A 62 11.91 14.44 7.78
CA GLN A 62 13.10 14.16 8.59
C GLN A 62 14.38 14.17 7.74
N HIS A 63 14.35 13.50 6.58
CA HIS A 63 15.46 13.51 5.62
C HIS A 63 15.80 14.94 5.15
N ARG A 64 14.78 15.74 4.80
CA ARG A 64 14.98 17.14 4.37
C ARG A 64 15.55 18.03 5.46
N LEU A 65 15.17 17.79 6.70
CA LEU A 65 15.64 18.54 7.87
C LEU A 65 16.97 18.01 8.42
N GLY A 66 17.53 16.93 7.86
CA GLY A 66 18.75 16.31 8.35
C GLY A 66 18.61 15.67 9.74
N VAL A 67 17.38 15.46 10.21
CA VAL A 67 17.11 14.85 11.51
C VAL A 67 16.91 13.36 11.29
N ALA A 68 17.86 12.53 11.72
CA ALA A 68 17.64 11.09 11.74
C ALA A 68 16.47 10.79 12.68
N ALA A 69 15.48 10.03 12.18
CA ALA A 69 14.50 9.41 13.05
C ALA A 69 15.28 8.56 14.06
N ARG A 70 15.30 8.96 15.33
CA ARG A 70 15.73 8.07 16.40
C ARG A 70 14.69 6.96 16.44
N VAL A 71 15.02 5.82 15.85
CA VAL A 71 14.25 4.58 15.97
C VAL A 71 14.41 4.07 17.39
#